data_AF-A0A1B6EPF2-F1
#
_entry.id   AF-A0A1B6EPF2-F1
#
_cell.length_a   1.000
_cell.length_b   1.000
_cell.length_c   1.000
_cell.angle_alpha   90.00
_cell.angle_beta   90.00
_cell.angle_gamma   90.00
#
_symmetry.space_group_name_H-M   'P 1'
#
loop_
_entity.id
_entity.type
_entity.pdbx_description
1 polymer ?
#
loop_
_entity_poly.entity_id
_entity_poly.type
_entity_poly.pdbx_seq_one_letter_code
_entity_poly.pdbx_strand_id
1 'polypeptide(L)'
;MTRKRRHSKISKPKAEGESPGCSSSGPSEETKETTESQDRKDDQGAKKMKKNRCATCRKKVGLTGFECRCGGLYCAAHRYSERHDCTFDYRTLGAEEIRKNNPVVIAEKIRKI
;
A
#
# COMPACT_ATOMS: atom_id res chain seq x y z
N MET A 1 -24.35 42.42 -34.03
CA MET A 1 -22.93 42.07 -33.77
C MET A 1 -22.84 41.23 -32.50
N THR A 2 -21.98 40.21 -32.42
CA THR A 2 -22.07 39.16 -31.38
C THR A 2 -20.96 39.22 -30.32
N ARG A 3 -21.32 39.11 -29.03
CA ARG A 3 -20.40 38.73 -27.94
C ARG A 3 -20.90 37.49 -27.19
N LYS A 4 -20.61 36.31 -27.73
CA LYS A 4 -20.86 35.03 -27.04
C LYS A 4 -19.88 34.87 -25.87
N ARG A 5 -20.39 34.90 -24.63
CA ARG A 5 -19.62 34.54 -23.42
C ARG A 5 -19.10 33.11 -23.58
N ARG A 6 -17.78 32.95 -23.68
CA ARG A 6 -17.14 31.62 -23.66
C ARG A 6 -17.03 31.16 -22.21
N HIS A 7 -17.67 30.04 -21.86
CA HIS A 7 -17.41 29.37 -20.59
C HIS A 7 -16.01 28.74 -20.64
N SER A 8 -15.06 29.29 -19.88
CA SER A 8 -13.71 28.75 -19.80
C SER A 8 -13.71 27.45 -18.98
N LYS A 9 -13.30 26.34 -19.61
CA LYS A 9 -13.17 25.04 -18.92
C LYS A 9 -11.89 25.06 -18.10
N ILE A 10 -12.00 25.22 -16.78
CA ILE A 10 -10.82 25.16 -15.90
C ILE A 10 -10.39 23.70 -15.71
N SER A 11 -9.41 23.28 -16.51
CA SER A 11 -8.78 21.96 -16.41
C SER A 11 -7.84 21.93 -15.20
N LYS A 12 -8.17 21.12 -14.17
CA LYS A 12 -7.28 20.91 -13.02
C LYS A 12 -6.02 20.14 -13.47
N PRO A 13 -4.81 20.64 -13.20
CA PRO A 13 -3.60 19.87 -13.39
C PRO A 13 -3.50 18.74 -12.35
N LYS A 14 -2.82 17.66 -12.74
CA LYS A 14 -2.49 16.53 -11.88
C LYS A 14 -1.26 16.89 -11.05
N ALA A 15 -1.35 16.83 -9.72
CA ALA A 15 -0.18 16.95 -8.86
C ALA A 15 0.54 15.60 -8.80
N GLU A 16 1.82 15.57 -9.18
CA GLU A 16 2.68 14.40 -9.06
C GLU A 16 3.75 14.70 -8.01
N GLY A 17 3.96 13.77 -7.07
CA GLY A 17 4.86 13.97 -5.94
C GLY A 17 6.25 13.41 -6.23
N GLU A 18 7.27 14.26 -6.18
CA GLU A 18 8.66 13.88 -6.44
C GLU A 18 9.29 13.04 -5.33
N SER A 19 10.23 12.19 -5.72
CA SER A 19 11.00 11.31 -4.85
C SER A 19 12.43 11.85 -4.62
N PRO A 20 12.91 11.97 -3.38
CA PRO A 20 14.34 12.11 -3.13
C PRO A 20 15.03 10.73 -3.21
N GLY A 21 16.09 10.63 -4.02
CA GLY A 21 17.00 9.48 -4.04
C GLY A 21 18.38 9.84 -3.51
N CYS A 22 19.15 8.85 -3.07
CA CYS A 22 20.58 8.99 -2.82
C CYS A 22 21.36 7.78 -3.36
N SER A 23 22.62 8.00 -3.71
CA SER A 23 23.59 7.03 -4.24
C SER A 23 24.95 7.29 -3.54
N SER A 24 25.97 6.42 -3.55
CA SER A 24 26.17 5.08 -4.14
C SER A 24 26.66 4.09 -3.04
N SER A 25 27.53 3.07 -3.15
CA SER A 25 28.45 2.55 -4.19
C SER A 25 28.83 1.07 -3.93
N GLY A 26 29.67 0.49 -4.81
CA GLY A 26 30.44 -0.75 -4.55
C GLY A 26 31.77 -0.49 -3.80
N PRO A 27 32.62 -1.51 -3.55
CA PRO A 27 33.15 -2.41 -4.58
C PRO A 27 33.15 -3.93 -4.23
N SER A 28 33.74 -4.78 -5.08
CA SER A 28 33.93 -6.25 -4.96
C SER A 28 35.17 -6.67 -5.81
N GLU A 29 35.63 -7.92 -6.03
CA GLU A 29 35.10 -9.30 -5.92
C GLU A 29 36.19 -10.31 -5.43
N GLU A 30 35.96 -11.63 -5.62
CA GLU A 30 36.84 -12.81 -5.31
C GLU A 30 37.09 -13.17 -3.83
N THR A 31 37.32 -14.43 -3.42
CA THR A 31 37.65 -15.67 -4.17
C THR A 31 36.99 -16.97 -3.60
N LYS A 32 36.73 -17.94 -4.50
CA LYS A 32 36.86 -19.43 -4.41
C LYS A 32 36.68 -20.25 -3.10
N GLU A 33 35.91 -21.35 -3.25
CA GLU A 33 36.11 -22.73 -2.70
C GLU A 33 35.96 -22.93 -1.15
N THR A 34 35.67 -24.11 -0.55
CA THR A 34 35.46 -25.52 -1.00
C THR A 34 34.31 -26.21 -0.22
N THR A 35 33.55 -27.08 -0.91
CA THR A 35 33.23 -28.50 -0.58
C THR A 35 32.58 -28.95 0.77
N GLU A 36 31.54 -29.78 0.61
CA GLU A 36 30.98 -30.84 1.49
C GLU A 36 30.06 -30.59 2.72
N SER A 37 28.89 -31.24 2.61
CA SER A 37 28.29 -32.19 3.58
C SER A 37 28.00 -31.78 5.03
N GLN A 38 26.69 -31.67 5.36
CA GLN A 38 26.03 -32.72 6.17
C GLN A 38 24.49 -32.65 6.11
N ASP A 39 23.85 -33.80 5.97
CA ASP A 39 22.41 -33.98 6.17
C ASP A 39 22.08 -33.88 7.67
N ARG A 40 21.07 -33.07 8.01
CA ARG A 40 20.40 -33.15 9.31
C ARG A 40 18.89 -33.06 9.13
N LYS A 41 18.26 -34.23 9.01
CA LYS A 41 16.83 -34.42 9.26
C LYS A 41 16.50 -33.95 10.67
N ASP A 42 15.66 -32.92 10.77
CA ASP A 42 14.91 -32.61 11.98
C ASP A 42 13.42 -32.81 11.67
N ASP A 43 12.86 -33.94 12.12
CA ASP A 43 11.44 -34.23 11.94
C ASP A 43 10.61 -33.52 13.02
N GLN A 44 10.29 -32.25 12.77
CA GLN A 44 9.39 -31.48 13.63
C GLN A 44 8.10 -31.10 12.92
N GLY A 45 7.21 -32.10 12.83
CA GLY A 45 5.76 -31.93 12.82
C GLY A 45 5.22 -31.01 11.73
N ALA A 46 4.82 -31.61 10.60
CA ALA A 46 4.28 -30.93 9.42
C ALA A 46 2.96 -30.15 9.65
N LYS A 47 3.05 -29.02 10.37
CA LYS A 47 2.07 -27.93 10.41
C LYS A 47 1.87 -27.47 8.97
N LYS A 48 0.81 -27.99 8.33
CA LYS A 48 0.52 -27.87 6.89
C LYS A 48 0.76 -26.44 6.41
N MET A 49 1.95 -26.20 5.83
CA MET A 49 2.41 -24.85 5.47
C MET A 49 1.34 -24.18 4.62
N LYS A 50 0.72 -23.12 5.18
CA LYS A 50 -0.36 -22.40 4.50
C LYS A 50 0.18 -21.97 3.14
N LYS A 51 -0.50 -22.37 2.08
CA LYS A 51 0.03 -22.28 0.71
C LYS A 51 -0.08 -20.82 0.24
N ASN A 52 0.85 -19.96 0.70
CA ASN A 52 0.86 -18.51 0.49
C ASN A 52 0.74 -18.19 -1.01
N ARG A 53 -0.48 -17.86 -1.42
CA ARG A 53 -0.92 -17.60 -2.80
C ARG A 53 -1.88 -16.42 -2.79
N CYS A 54 -1.81 -15.58 -3.81
CA CYS A 54 -2.74 -14.46 -4.00
C CYS A 54 -4.18 -14.99 -4.15
N ALA A 55 -5.16 -14.43 -3.43
CA ALA A 55 -6.55 -14.85 -3.55
C ALA A 55 -7.10 -14.65 -4.98
N THR A 56 -6.86 -13.49 -5.59
CA THR A 56 -7.33 -13.15 -6.95
C THR A 56 -6.65 -14.00 -8.03
N CYS A 57 -5.31 -14.03 -8.05
CA CYS A 57 -4.55 -14.59 -9.18
C CYS A 57 -3.80 -15.89 -8.88
N ARG A 58 -3.92 -16.46 -7.68
CA ARG A 58 -3.36 -17.77 -7.25
C ARG A 58 -1.84 -17.97 -7.36
N LYS A 59 -1.10 -17.00 -7.93
CA LYS A 59 0.37 -16.91 -7.95
C LYS A 59 0.91 -17.06 -6.52
N LYS A 60 1.96 -17.87 -6.33
CA LYS A 60 2.68 -17.98 -5.05
C LYS A 60 3.16 -16.58 -4.63
N VAL A 61 2.89 -16.19 -3.39
CA VAL A 61 3.39 -14.94 -2.80
C VAL A 61 4.48 -15.17 -1.75
N GLY A 62 4.68 -16.42 -1.31
CA GLY A 62 5.83 -16.80 -0.49
C GLY A 62 5.89 -16.02 0.82
N LEU A 63 7.03 -15.35 1.06
CA LEU A 63 7.22 -14.43 2.19
C LEU A 63 6.66 -13.02 1.92
N THR A 64 6.58 -12.61 0.66
CA THR A 64 6.16 -11.26 0.22
C THR A 64 4.66 -11.17 -0.10
N GLY A 65 3.85 -11.84 0.73
CA GLY A 65 2.39 -11.70 0.71
C GLY A 65 1.96 -10.42 1.41
N PHE A 66 1.08 -9.65 0.77
CA PHE A 66 0.42 -8.51 1.41
C PHE A 66 -0.93 -8.95 1.94
N GLU A 67 -1.11 -8.87 3.26
CA GLU A 67 -2.40 -9.05 3.90
C GLU A 67 -3.24 -7.78 3.73
N CYS A 68 -4.51 -7.95 3.36
CA CYS A 68 -5.47 -6.86 3.30
C CYS A 68 -6.42 -6.90 4.50
N ARG A 69 -7.06 -5.77 4.83
CA ARG A 69 -8.03 -5.66 5.95
C ARG A 69 -9.25 -6.59 5.80
N CYS A 70 -9.53 -7.11 4.60
CA CYS A 70 -10.53 -8.18 4.37
C CYS A 70 -10.04 -9.60 4.73
N GLY A 71 -8.82 -9.77 5.27
CA GLY A 71 -8.24 -11.07 5.65
C GLY A 71 -7.63 -11.88 4.51
N GLY A 72 -7.67 -11.37 3.27
CA GLY A 72 -7.05 -12.01 2.11
C GLY A 72 -5.54 -11.72 1.98
N LEU A 73 -4.80 -12.69 1.46
CA LEU A 73 -3.39 -12.55 1.05
C LEU A 73 -3.30 -12.26 -0.47
N TYR A 74 -2.50 -11.26 -0.84
CA TYR A 74 -2.37 -10.79 -2.21
C TYR A 74 -0.89 -10.59 -2.63
N CYS A 75 -0.63 -10.58 -3.93
CA CYS A 75 0.67 -10.20 -4.48
C CYS A 75 0.75 -8.67 -4.66
N ALA A 76 1.95 -8.11 -4.88
CA ALA A 76 2.17 -6.68 -5.09
C ALA A 76 1.14 -6.02 -6.04
N ALA A 77 0.89 -6.64 -7.20
CA ALA A 77 -0.06 -6.13 -8.20
C ALA A 77 -1.55 -6.15 -7.76
N HIS A 78 -1.92 -6.93 -6.73
CA HIS A 78 -3.31 -7.06 -6.26
C HIS A 78 -3.49 -6.57 -4.81
N ARG A 79 -2.49 -5.84 -4.28
CA ARG A 79 -2.47 -5.28 -2.92
C ARG A 79 -3.58 -4.25 -2.66
N TYR A 80 -3.92 -3.45 -3.66
CA TYR A 80 -4.88 -2.35 -3.54
C TYR A 80 -6.34 -2.82 -3.63
N SER A 81 -7.23 -2.18 -2.88
CA SER A 81 -8.65 -2.52 -2.75
C SER A 81 -9.49 -2.26 -4.01
N GLU A 82 -8.92 -1.62 -5.03
CA GLU A 82 -9.50 -1.49 -6.38
C GLU A 82 -9.22 -2.72 -7.25
N ARG A 83 -8.29 -3.59 -6.83
CA ARG A 83 -7.72 -4.67 -7.63
C ARG A 83 -8.02 -6.06 -7.07
N HIS A 84 -8.77 -6.12 -5.98
CA HIS A 84 -9.52 -7.25 -5.48
C HIS A 84 -10.81 -6.72 -4.88
N ASP A 85 -11.91 -7.47 -4.94
CA ASP A 85 -13.22 -7.06 -4.44
C ASP A 85 -13.21 -7.01 -2.91
N CYS A 86 -12.79 -5.87 -2.37
CA CYS A 86 -12.52 -5.70 -0.95
C CYS A 86 -13.81 -5.42 -0.18
N THR A 87 -14.32 -6.42 0.55
CA THR A 87 -15.56 -6.35 1.36
C THR A 87 -15.38 -5.57 2.67
N PHE A 88 -14.58 -4.50 2.68
CA PHE A 88 -14.16 -3.79 3.89
C PHE A 88 -14.46 -2.30 3.79
N ASP A 89 -15.25 -1.77 4.70
CA ASP A 89 -15.70 -0.37 4.69
C ASP A 89 -14.61 0.60 5.18
N TYR A 90 -13.66 0.93 4.31
CA TYR A 90 -12.69 2.01 4.56
C TYR A 90 -13.36 3.37 4.86
N ARG A 91 -14.56 3.60 4.31
CA ARG A 91 -15.27 4.88 4.39
C ARG A 91 -15.84 5.16 5.79
N THR A 92 -16.34 4.15 6.50
CA THR A 92 -16.90 4.33 7.86
C THR A 92 -15.76 4.55 8.86
N LEU A 93 -14.73 3.71 8.82
CA LEU A 93 -13.56 3.82 9.69
C LEU A 93 -12.79 5.12 9.47
N GLY A 94 -12.56 5.52 8.22
CA GLY A 94 -11.95 6.82 7.90
C GLY A 94 -12.78 8.00 8.41
N ALA A 95 -14.11 7.92 8.31
CA ALA A 95 -15.00 8.96 8.87
C ALA A 95 -14.97 8.99 10.40
N GLU A 96 -14.88 7.84 11.08
CA GLU A 96 -14.69 7.77 12.52
C GLU A 96 -13.33 8.32 12.97
N GLU A 97 -12.25 7.95 12.30
CA GLU A 97 -10.90 8.44 12.55
C GLU A 97 -10.84 9.96 12.37
N ILE A 98 -11.41 10.50 11.28
CA ILE A 98 -11.53 11.95 11.06
C ILE A 98 -12.39 12.62 12.14
N ARG A 99 -13.53 12.03 12.53
CA ARG A 99 -14.43 12.61 13.54
C ARG A 99 -13.82 12.57 14.96
N LYS A 100 -12.93 11.63 15.26
CA LYS A 100 -12.14 11.59 16.50
C LYS A 100 -11.03 12.64 16.52
N ASN A 101 -10.43 12.94 15.37
CA ASN A 101 -9.29 13.87 15.24
C ASN A 101 -9.67 15.32 14.92
N ASN A 102 -10.92 15.63 14.56
CA ASN A 102 -11.36 16.99 14.25
C ASN A 102 -11.80 17.75 15.52
N PRO A 103 -11.02 18.72 16.03
CA PRO A 103 -11.40 19.50 17.20
C PRO A 103 -12.62 20.40 16.88
N VAL A 104 -13.56 20.52 17.82
CA VAL A 104 -14.74 21.36 17.62
C VAL A 104 -14.35 22.84 17.75
N VAL A 105 -14.08 23.49 16.62
CA VAL A 105 -13.73 24.93 16.57
C VAL A 105 -14.97 25.78 16.84
N ILE A 106 -15.24 26.06 18.11
CA ILE A 106 -16.24 27.05 18.55
C ILE A 106 -15.54 28.40 18.65
N ALA A 107 -15.66 29.24 17.63
CA ALA A 107 -15.24 30.63 17.70
C ALA A 107 -16.26 31.44 18.53
N GLU A 108 -15.81 32.08 19.61
CA GLU A 108 -16.66 33.04 20.33
C GLU A 108 -17.02 34.21 19.41
N LYS A 109 -18.26 34.70 19.53
CA LYS A 109 -18.79 35.75 18.64
C LYS A 109 -18.14 37.10 18.94
N ILE A 110 -17.03 37.38 18.24
CA ILE A 110 -16.26 38.62 18.30
C ILE A 110 -17.22 39.82 18.26
N ARG A 111 -17.19 40.63 19.33
CA ARG A 111 -17.92 41.89 19.41
C ARG A 111 -17.17 42.92 18.57
N LYS A 112 -17.88 43.70 17.76
CA LYS A 112 -17.26 44.79 16.99
C LYS A 112 -16.74 45.86 17.96
N ILE A 113 -15.56 46.36 17.64
CA ILE A 113 -15.04 47.66 18.07
C ILE A 113 -15.67 48.72 17.15
#